data_AF-A0A1S9PHZ9-F1
#
_entry.id   AF-A0A1S9PHZ9-F1
#
_cell.length_a   1.000
_cell.length_b   1.000
_cell.length_c   1.000
_cell.angle_alpha   90.00
_cell.angle_beta   90.00
_cell.angle_gamma   90.00
#
_symmetry.space_group_name_H-M   'P 1'
#
loop_
_entity.id
_entity.type
_entity.pdbx_description
1 polymer ?
#
loop_
_entity_poly.entity_id
_entity_poly.type
_entity_poly.pdbx_seq_one_letter_code
_entity_poly.pdbx_strand_id
1 'polypeptide(L)'
;MITALKIIFSIIFLWVCYTVITTSLQSNLFEQWDYLGSIPWMRATLWDFYANVSVIYLWVCYKEKGIALKIVWLILLVLLGSIASTAFVLIQLFRLKPNEGLKEFFTSRNG
;
A
#
# COMPACT_ATOMS: atom_id res chain seq x y z
N MET A 1 -0.29 -9.81 19.87
CA MET A 1 0.31 -8.72 19.05
C MET A 1 -0.02 -8.84 17.56
N ILE A 2 0.30 -9.95 16.89
CA ILE A 2 -0.01 -10.14 15.45
C ILE A 2 -1.52 -10.00 15.14
N THR A 3 -2.39 -10.54 16.00
CA THR A 3 -3.84 -10.37 15.86
C THR A 3 -4.28 -8.90 15.91
N ALA A 4 -3.67 -8.09 16.79
CA ALA A 4 -3.96 -6.66 16.86
C ALA A 4 -3.53 -5.93 15.58
N LEU A 5 -2.35 -6.26 15.03
CA LEU A 5 -1.89 -5.73 13.74
C LEU A 5 -2.84 -6.09 12.60
N LYS A 6 -3.31 -7.35 12.53
CA LYS A 6 -4.31 -7.77 11.53
C LYS A 6 -5.58 -6.93 11.62
N ILE A 7 -6.10 -6.71 12.83
CA ILE A 7 -7.30 -5.91 13.04
C ILE A 7 -7.06 -4.45 12.61
N ILE A 8 -5.98 -3.83 13.10
CA ILE A 8 -5.63 -2.43 12.79
C ILE A 8 -5.50 -2.22 11.28
N PHE A 9 -4.69 -3.04 10.61
CA PHE A 9 -4.47 -2.90 9.17
C PHE A 9 -5.73 -3.22 8.36
N SER A 10 -6.62 -4.10 8.85
CA SER A 10 -7.91 -4.38 8.20
C SER A 10 -8.83 -3.16 8.29
N ILE A 11 -8.89 -2.51 9.45
CA ILE A 11 -9.66 -1.27 9.65
C ILE A 11 -9.13 -0.17 8.73
N ILE A 12 -7.80 0.02 8.68
CA ILE A 12 -7.17 1.02 7.80
C ILE A 12 -7.47 0.70 6.33
N PHE A 13 -7.31 -0.57 5.91
CA PHE A 13 -7.58 -0.98 4.54
C PHE A 13 -9.03 -0.67 4.13
N LEU A 14 -10.01 -1.02 4.97
CA LEU A 14 -11.43 -0.74 4.71
C LEU A 14 -11.70 0.76 4.68
N TRP A 15 -11.10 1.53 5.59
CA TRP A 15 -11.28 2.99 5.65
C TRP A 15 -10.73 3.69 4.40
N VAL A 16 -9.53 3.32 3.94
CA VAL A 16 -8.95 3.90 2.73
C VAL A 16 -9.77 3.50 1.50
N CYS A 17 -10.18 2.23 1.38
CA CYS A 17 -11.06 1.79 0.29
C CYS A 17 -12.36 2.61 0.26
N TYR A 18 -13.02 2.74 1.42
CA TYR A 18 -14.25 3.53 1.54
C TYR A 18 -14.03 4.98 1.11
N THR A 19 -12.95 5.62 1.57
CA THR A 19 -12.63 7.01 1.23
C THR A 19 -12.41 7.17 -0.27
N VAL A 20 -11.56 6.33 -0.88
CA VAL A 20 -11.27 6.42 -2.33
C VAL A 20 -12.52 6.17 -3.16
N ILE A 21 -13.33 5.17 -2.83
CA ILE A 21 -14.56 4.86 -3.57
C ILE A 21 -15.55 6.02 -3.46
N THR A 22 -15.84 6.49 -2.25
CA THR A 22 -16.81 7.57 -2.03
C THR A 22 -16.37 8.88 -2.67
N THR A 23 -15.10 9.26 -2.56
CA THR A 23 -14.55 10.44 -3.25
C THR A 23 -14.63 10.30 -4.77
N SER A 24 -14.31 9.12 -5.32
CA SER A 24 -14.36 8.88 -6.77
C SER A 24 -15.79 8.95 -7.33
N LEU A 25 -16.80 8.61 -6.52
CA LEU A 25 -18.21 8.76 -6.89
C LEU A 25 -18.70 10.22 -6.83
N GLN A 26 -18.05 11.06 -6.02
CA GLN A 26 -18.41 12.47 -5.87
C GLN A 26 -17.69 13.37 -6.88
N SER A 27 -16.43 13.06 -7.17
CA SER A 27 -15.57 13.85 -8.04
C SER A 27 -14.59 12.96 -8.78
N ASN A 28 -14.43 13.19 -10.08
CA ASN A 28 -13.43 12.50 -10.88
C ASN A 28 -12.04 13.13 -10.69
N LEU A 29 -11.07 12.33 -10.25
CA LEU A 29 -9.68 12.76 -10.09
C LEU A 29 -9.07 13.33 -11.38
N PHE A 30 -9.39 12.73 -12.52
CA PHE A 30 -8.82 13.13 -13.81
C PHE A 30 -9.36 14.48 -14.29
N GLU A 31 -10.63 14.79 -13.98
CA GLU A 31 -11.21 16.10 -14.30
C GLU A 31 -10.60 17.20 -13.43
N GLN A 32 -10.23 16.89 -12.20
CA GLN A 32 -9.62 17.85 -11.26
C GLN A 32 -8.09 17.92 -11.38
N TRP A 33 -7.46 17.14 -12.25
CA TRP A 33 -6.01 16.97 -12.29
C TRP A 33 -5.26 18.30 -12.51
N ASP A 34 -5.73 19.14 -13.44
CA ASP A 34 -5.09 20.44 -13.73
C ASP A 34 -5.18 21.39 -12.54
N TYR A 35 -6.33 21.44 -11.89
CA TYR A 35 -6.53 22.25 -10.68
C TYR A 35 -5.62 21.76 -9.54
N LEU A 36 -5.61 20.46 -9.26
CA LEU A 36 -4.76 19.87 -8.24
C LEU A 36 -3.27 20.08 -8.53
N GLY A 37 -2.86 19.94 -9.78
CA GLY A 37 -1.49 20.19 -10.24
C GLY A 37 -1.04 21.65 -10.10
N SER A 38 -1.97 22.60 -10.15
CA SER A 38 -1.67 24.03 -9.95
C SER A 38 -1.31 24.36 -8.50
N ILE A 39 -1.78 23.56 -7.52
CA ILE A 39 -1.55 23.78 -6.09
C ILE A 39 -0.13 23.31 -5.73
N PRO A 40 0.78 24.20 -5.26
CA PRO A 40 2.16 23.81 -4.95
C PRO A 40 2.28 22.70 -3.91
N TRP A 41 1.47 22.77 -2.84
CA TRP A 41 1.47 21.76 -1.79
C TRP A 41 1.01 20.39 -2.28
N MET A 42 0.04 20.33 -3.20
CA MET A 42 -0.42 19.06 -3.76
C MET A 42 0.71 18.34 -4.51
N ARG A 43 1.50 19.08 -5.30
CA ARG A 43 2.68 18.52 -5.97
C ARG A 43 3.72 18.01 -4.97
N ALA A 44 3.98 18.77 -3.91
CA ALA A 44 4.93 18.36 -2.87
C ALA A 44 4.48 17.07 -2.16
N THR A 45 3.20 16.99 -1.78
CA THR A 45 2.61 15.79 -1.17
C THR A 45 2.64 14.60 -2.12
N LEU A 46 2.44 14.80 -3.43
CA LEU A 46 2.51 13.73 -4.42
C LEU A 46 3.94 13.17 -4.55
N TRP A 47 4.96 14.05 -4.54
CA TRP A 47 6.36 13.62 -4.54
C TRP A 47 6.74 12.86 -3.26
N ASP A 48 6.35 13.38 -2.09
CA ASP A 48 6.54 12.71 -0.81
C ASP A 48 5.87 11.32 -0.80
N PHE A 49 4.65 11.25 -1.31
CA PHE A 49 3.89 10.01 -1.43
C PHE A 49 4.63 8.97 -2.29
N TYR A 50 5.12 9.33 -3.48
CA TYR A 50 5.85 8.40 -4.33
C TYR A 50 7.23 8.01 -3.78
N ALA A 51 7.90 8.92 -3.05
CA ALA A 51 9.11 8.57 -2.31
C ALA A 51 8.80 7.48 -1.27
N ASN A 52 7.72 7.63 -0.49
CA ASN A 52 7.28 6.60 0.46
C ASN A 52 6.90 5.28 -0.24
N VAL A 53 6.20 5.33 -1.37
CA VAL A 53 5.89 4.15 -2.19
C VAL A 53 7.16 3.43 -2.62
N SER A 54 8.20 4.16 -3.04
CA SER A 54 9.46 3.55 -3.49
C SER A 54 10.19 2.83 -2.34
N VAL A 55 10.18 3.37 -1.13
CA VAL A 55 10.72 2.70 0.08
C VAL A 55 9.98 1.39 0.36
N ILE A 56 8.64 1.43 0.31
CA ILE A 56 7.80 0.23 0.50
C ILE A 56 8.07 -0.79 -0.61
N TYR A 57 8.21 -0.33 -1.85
CA TYR A 57 8.46 -1.20 -3.00
C TYR A 57 9.80 -1.94 -2.89
N LEU A 58 10.84 -1.32 -2.34
CA LEU A 58 12.10 -2.00 -2.05
C LEU A 58 11.90 -3.16 -1.05
N TRP A 59 11.06 -2.95 -0.03
CA TRP A 59 10.69 -4.02 0.90
C TRP A 59 9.91 -5.14 0.20
N VAL A 60 8.98 -4.80 -0.71
CA VAL A 60 8.29 -5.81 -1.55
C VAL A 60 9.29 -6.57 -2.42
N CYS A 61 10.25 -5.91 -3.04
CA CYS A 61 11.28 -6.54 -3.88
C CYS A 61 12.16 -7.51 -3.08
N TYR A 62 12.41 -7.21 -1.80
CA TYR A 62 13.08 -8.12 -0.88
C TYR A 62 12.20 -9.33 -0.56
N LYS A 63 10.93 -9.10 -0.24
CA LYS A 63 9.95 -10.13 0.15
C LYS A 63 9.61 -11.09 -0.98
N GLU A 64 9.32 -10.58 -2.17
CA GLU A 64 8.93 -11.40 -3.31
C GLU A 64 10.14 -12.01 -4.01
N LYS A 65 10.07 -13.31 -4.34
CA LYS A 65 11.10 -13.96 -5.18
C LYS A 65 10.81 -13.80 -6.66
N GLY A 66 9.55 -13.95 -7.07
CA GLY A 66 9.13 -13.92 -8.47
C GLY A 66 9.11 -12.51 -9.07
N ILE A 67 9.73 -12.33 -10.23
CA ILE A 67 9.74 -11.05 -10.96
C ILE A 67 8.33 -10.61 -11.37
N ALA A 68 7.46 -11.56 -11.75
CA ALA A 68 6.07 -11.25 -12.11
C ALA A 68 5.32 -10.58 -10.94
N LEU A 69 5.42 -11.14 -9.72
CA LEU A 69 4.79 -10.55 -8.54
C LEU A 69 5.37 -9.19 -8.18
N LYS A 70 6.68 -8.98 -8.36
CA LYS A 70 7.30 -7.66 -8.16
C LYS A 70 6.73 -6.62 -9.13
N ILE A 71 6.51 -6.98 -10.39
CA ILE A 71 5.93 -6.07 -11.38
C ILE A 71 4.46 -5.79 -11.04
N VAL A 72 3.69 -6.82 -10.68
CA VAL A 72 2.29 -6.64 -10.25
C VAL A 72 2.20 -5.71 -9.05
N TRP A 73 3.02 -5.92 -8.02
CA TRP A 73 3.02 -5.04 -6.86
C TRP A 73 3.49 -3.62 -7.16
N LEU A 74 4.43 -3.44 -8.09
CA LEU A 74 4.82 -2.10 -8.53
C LEU A 74 3.63 -1.35 -9.12
N ILE A 75 2.92 -1.98 -10.03
CA ILE A 75 1.74 -1.41 -10.68
C ILE A 75 0.67 -1.10 -9.63
N LEU A 76 0.38 -2.04 -8.73
CA LEU A 76 -0.60 -1.84 -7.66
C LEU A 76 -0.21 -0.68 -6.73
N LEU A 77 1.06 -0.59 -6.32
CA LEU A 77 1.50 0.49 -5.43
C LEU A 77 1.47 1.86 -6.09
N VAL A 78 1.81 1.97 -7.38
CA VAL A 78 1.75 3.23 -8.11
C VAL A 78 0.30 3.68 -8.35
N LEU A 79 -0.60 2.74 -8.67
CA LEU A 79 -2.00 3.08 -9.01
C LEU A 79 -2.92 3.20 -7.80
N LEU A 80 -2.82 2.29 -6.83
CA LEU A 80 -3.72 2.19 -5.68
C LEU A 80 -3.10 2.74 -4.40
N GLY A 81 -1.78 2.95 -4.38
CA GLY A 81 -1.12 3.64 -3.30
C GLY A 81 -1.27 2.94 -1.94
N SER A 82 -1.84 3.66 -0.97
CA SER A 82 -2.06 3.18 0.40
C SER A 82 -2.96 1.95 0.49
N ILE A 83 -3.90 1.75 -0.46
CA ILE A 83 -4.71 0.53 -0.55
C ILE A 83 -3.80 -0.68 -0.81
N ALA A 84 -2.89 -0.57 -1.78
CA ALA A 84 -1.95 -1.65 -2.09
C ALA A 84 -0.95 -1.87 -0.95
N SER A 85 -0.44 -0.82 -0.32
CA SER A 85 0.47 -0.93 0.82
C SER A 85 -0.16 -1.67 2.00
N THR A 86 -1.40 -1.31 2.35
CA THR A 86 -2.13 -1.95 3.46
C THR A 86 -2.56 -3.38 3.12
N ALA A 87 -2.98 -3.64 1.87
CA ALA A 87 -3.24 -4.98 1.38
C ALA A 87 -1.98 -5.87 1.45
N PHE A 88 -0.82 -5.36 1.02
CA PHE A 88 0.44 -6.09 1.08
C PHE A 88 0.79 -6.48 2.51
N VAL A 89 0.72 -5.53 3.45
CA VAL A 89 0.97 -5.79 4.88
C VAL A 89 0.00 -6.83 5.43
N LEU A 90 -1.30 -6.73 5.12
CA LEU A 90 -2.28 -7.73 5.54
C LEU A 90 -1.95 -9.12 5.00
N ILE A 91 -1.63 -9.23 3.72
CA ILE A 91 -1.23 -10.51 3.10
C ILE A 91 -0.02 -11.09 3.85
N GLN A 92 1.01 -10.27 4.13
CA GLN A 92 2.17 -10.73 4.90
C GLN A 92 1.79 -11.18 6.33
N LEU A 93 0.91 -10.45 7.02
CA LEU A 93 0.44 -10.82 8.36
C LEU A 93 -0.36 -12.12 8.36
N PHE A 94 -1.19 -12.36 7.34
CA PHE A 94 -1.98 -13.59 7.22
C PHE A 94 -1.16 -14.79 6.77
N ARG A 95 -0.02 -14.58 6.09
CA ARG A 95 0.93 -15.64 5.72
C ARG A 95 1.76 -16.17 6.88
N LEU A 96 1.85 -15.45 8.01
CA LEU A 96 2.58 -15.91 9.18
C LEU A 96 1.98 -17.19 9.75
N LYS A 97 2.84 -18.17 10.04
CA LYS A 97 2.46 -19.40 10.74
C LYS A 97 2.14 -19.11 12.21
N PRO A 98 1.40 -20.00 12.91
CA PRO A 98 1.02 -19.78 14.31
C PRO A 98 2.18 -19.54 15.27
N ASN A 99 3.38 -20.05 14.95
CA ASN A 99 4.59 -19.90 15.76
C ASN A 99 5.52 -18.77 15.29
N GLU A 100 5.15 -18.02 14.24
CA GLU A 100 5.95 -16.95 13.68
C GLU A 100 5.51 -15.59 14.26
N GLY A 101 6.48 -14.73 14.58
CA GLY A 101 6.26 -13.43 15.19
C GLY A 101 6.60 -12.26 14.28
N LEU A 102 6.90 -11.10 14.88
CA LEU A 102 7.27 -9.89 14.14
C LEU A 102 8.60 -10.03 13.40
N LYS A 103 9.54 -10.81 13.94
CA LYS A 103 10.84 -11.02 13.31
C LYS A 103 10.66 -11.66 11.93
N GLU A 104 9.84 -12.70 11.87
CA GLU A 104 9.51 -13.41 10.65
C GLU A 104 8.68 -12.52 9.72
N PHE A 105 7.78 -11.71 10.27
CA PHE A 105 7.05 -10.70 9.48
C PHE A 105 7.97 -9.75 8.71
N PHE A 106 9.10 -9.32 9.27
CA PHE A 106 10.03 -8.43 8.55
C PHE A 106 11.02 -9.20 7.65
N THR A 107 11.44 -10.40 8.05
CA THR A 107 12.57 -11.11 7.42
C THR A 107 12.17 -12.25 6.48
N SER A 108 11.02 -12.90 6.69
CA SER A 108 10.60 -14.06 5.89
C SER A 108 10.37 -13.66 4.43
N ARG A 109 10.88 -14.44 3.48
CA ARG A 109 10.66 -14.18 2.04
C ARG A 109 9.52 -15.04 1.54
N ASN A 110 8.72 -14.49 0.65
CA ASN A 110 7.64 -15.20 -0.02
C ASN A 110 8.25 -16.29 -0.89
N GLY A 111 8.08 -17.54 -0.43
CA GLY A 111 8.38 -18.75 -1.19
C GLY A 111 7.37 -18.95 -2.30
#